data_AF-A0A537VDE1-F1
#
_entry.id   AF-A0A537VDE1-F1
#
_cell.length_a   1.000
_cell.length_b   1.000
_cell.length_c   1.000
_cell.angle_alpha   90.00
_cell.angle_beta   90.00
_cell.angle_gamma   90.00
#
_symmetry.space_group_name_H-M   'P 1'
#
loop_
_entity.id
_entity.type
_entity.pdbx_description
1 polymer ?
#
loop_
_entity_poly.entity_id
_entity_poly.type
_entity_poly.pdbx_seq_one_letter_code
_entity_poly.pdbx_strand_id
1 'polypeptide(L)'
;MVSGGGGLVVGRKREGEVTLRVLRFNPAIDDAAHWESYDVKFEPMDRVLDALHQIKWYQDGTLTFRRSCAHGICGSDAMLINGRNQLACKVLIKDLKHPIRVAPIRGMHVEKDLLVDMEPFFASYRNVLPFLINDEPAPSRERLQSPEERERYDDTTKCILCAACTSSCPVFWCDDEYYGPAAIVNAHRFVFDSRDRASDERLRILADKEGAFRCRTTFNCTDACPRGIKVTKAIQEVKREILLCSAPQSGDARDRVWPSRPIGATGLGARDPSDKVIGAIAAVVCAALAYRGARAATLIATSEALTCRSLLRTRRSPGMRREKVQSEDRRVGLYSRSVVVVDTTDGRRRILSEFNSRPSRAGPPSRVEATAIELEGLARRFH
;
A
#
# COMPACT_ATOMS: atom_id res chain seq x y z
N MET A 1 25.65 -43.25 -49.12
CA MET A 1 26.57 -42.54 -48.20
C MET A 1 26.34 -41.05 -48.39
N VAL A 2 25.54 -40.43 -47.54
CA VAL A 2 25.43 -38.96 -47.46
C VAL A 2 25.75 -38.62 -46.01
N SER A 3 26.96 -38.11 -45.82
CA SER A 3 27.58 -37.71 -44.56
C SER A 3 26.79 -36.57 -43.92
N GLY A 4 26.49 -36.73 -42.64
CA GLY A 4 25.60 -35.88 -41.85
C GLY A 4 26.06 -34.43 -41.66
N GLY A 5 25.06 -33.54 -41.69
CA GLY A 5 25.18 -32.17 -41.21
C GLY A 5 25.20 -32.15 -39.68
N GLY A 6 26.37 -31.83 -39.12
CA GLY A 6 26.49 -31.45 -37.72
C GLY A 6 25.88 -30.06 -37.52
N GLY A 7 24.66 -30.01 -36.98
CA GLY A 7 24.06 -28.77 -36.48
C GLY A 7 24.88 -28.26 -35.30
N LEU A 8 25.53 -27.12 -35.47
CA LEU A 8 26.16 -26.36 -34.39
C LEU A 8 25.07 -25.95 -33.38
N VAL A 9 25.02 -26.62 -32.24
CA VAL A 9 24.37 -26.06 -31.05
C VAL A 9 25.29 -24.94 -30.58
N VAL A 10 24.97 -23.69 -30.96
CA VAL A 10 25.69 -22.50 -30.51
C VAL A 10 25.46 -22.35 -29.00
N GLY A 11 26.32 -22.98 -28.20
CA GLY A 11 26.39 -22.76 -26.77
C GLY A 11 26.83 -21.31 -26.53
N ARG A 12 25.90 -20.43 -26.15
CA ARG A 12 26.27 -19.10 -25.69
C ARG A 12 27.21 -19.23 -24.49
N LYS A 13 28.30 -18.47 -24.53
CA LYS A 13 29.36 -18.50 -23.54
C LYS A 13 28.87 -17.75 -22.29
N ARG A 14 28.45 -18.49 -21.26
CA ARG A 14 27.97 -17.91 -19.98
C ARG A 14 29.14 -17.22 -19.26
N GLU A 15 28.93 -15.96 -18.85
CA GLU A 15 30.02 -15.03 -18.49
C GLU A 15 30.34 -14.94 -16.98
N GLY A 16 29.49 -15.47 -16.09
CA GLY A 16 29.74 -15.48 -14.65
C GLY A 16 29.17 -16.70 -13.93
N GLU A 17 29.55 -16.88 -12.67
CA GLU A 17 29.02 -17.91 -11.77
C GLU A 17 28.41 -17.23 -10.53
N VAL A 18 27.26 -17.73 -10.08
CA VAL A 18 26.58 -17.25 -8.87
C VAL A 18 26.01 -18.43 -8.10
N THR A 19 26.09 -18.33 -6.77
CA THR A 19 25.43 -19.29 -5.88
C THR A 19 23.98 -18.87 -5.62
N LEU A 20 23.04 -19.73 -5.99
CA LEU A 20 21.64 -19.66 -5.56
C LEU A 20 21.44 -20.57 -4.35
N ARG A 21 20.96 -20.00 -3.25
CA ARG A 21 20.47 -20.73 -2.09
C ARG A 21 18.96 -20.87 -2.20
N VAL A 22 18.46 -22.08 -2.39
CA VAL A 22 17.03 -22.36 -2.54
C VAL A 22 16.52 -23.07 -1.28
N LEU A 23 15.40 -22.61 -0.73
CA LEU A 23 14.72 -23.31 0.36
C LEU A 23 13.98 -24.52 -0.24
N ARG A 24 14.44 -25.71 0.09
CA ARG A 24 13.91 -27.00 -0.35
C ARG A 24 13.00 -27.58 0.71
N PHE A 25 11.99 -28.32 0.26
CA PHE A 25 11.10 -29.07 1.14
C PHE A 25 10.34 -30.11 0.32
N ASN A 26 10.43 -31.37 0.72
CA ASN A 26 9.66 -32.46 0.16
C ASN A 26 8.95 -33.20 1.31
N PRO A 27 7.61 -33.08 1.44
CA PRO A 27 6.87 -33.66 2.56
C PRO A 27 6.94 -35.20 2.62
N ALA A 28 7.37 -35.87 1.55
CA ALA A 28 7.53 -37.32 1.53
C ALA A 28 8.86 -37.80 2.17
N ILE A 29 9.83 -36.89 2.39
CA ILE A 29 11.20 -37.25 2.79
C ILE A 29 11.73 -36.35 3.91
N ASP A 30 11.42 -35.05 3.86
CA ASP A 30 12.00 -34.05 4.75
C ASP A 30 11.12 -33.79 5.98
N ASP A 31 11.72 -33.81 7.17
CA ASP A 31 11.05 -33.41 8.41
C ASP A 31 10.81 -31.88 8.50
N ALA A 32 11.68 -31.10 7.87
CA ALA A 32 11.62 -29.64 7.87
C ALA A 32 12.30 -29.06 6.63
N ALA A 33 11.90 -27.85 6.23
CA ALA A 33 12.52 -27.15 5.11
C ALA A 33 13.99 -26.81 5.38
N HIS A 34 14.85 -27.03 4.40
CA HIS A 34 16.29 -26.82 4.49
C HIS A 34 16.82 -26.01 3.31
N TRP A 35 17.97 -25.36 3.51
CA TRP A 35 18.61 -24.57 2.46
C TRP A 35 19.62 -25.41 1.69
N GLU A 36 19.47 -25.48 0.37
CA GLU A 36 20.47 -26.05 -0.54
C GLU A 36 21.09 -24.96 -1.40
N SER A 37 22.36 -25.15 -1.77
CA SER A 37 23.12 -24.21 -2.58
C SER A 37 23.45 -24.82 -3.94
N TYR A 38 23.25 -24.05 -5.00
CA TYR A 38 23.56 -24.44 -6.37
C TYR A 38 24.39 -23.34 -7.02
N ASP A 39 25.52 -23.73 -7.60
CA ASP A 39 26.33 -22.82 -8.40
C ASP A 39 25.81 -22.86 -9.85
N VAL A 40 25.40 -21.71 -10.35
CA VAL A 40 24.82 -21.57 -11.69
C VAL A 40 25.65 -20.60 -12.50
N LYS A 41 25.82 -20.93 -13.78
CA LYS A 41 26.48 -20.04 -14.73
C LYS A 41 25.42 -19.13 -15.33
N PHE A 42 25.66 -17.83 -15.35
CA PHE A 42 24.70 -16.84 -15.82
C PHE A 42 25.31 -15.83 -16.78
N GLU A 43 24.46 -15.26 -17.63
CA GLU A 43 24.71 -14.07 -18.44
C GLU A 43 24.09 -12.84 -17.79
N PRO A 44 24.57 -11.61 -18.03
CA PRO A 44 24.07 -10.39 -17.37
C PRO A 44 22.56 -10.14 -17.52
N MET A 45 21.93 -10.71 -18.55
CA MET A 45 20.49 -10.57 -18.81
C MET A 45 19.66 -11.76 -18.32
N ASP A 46 20.30 -12.77 -17.73
CA ASP A 46 19.61 -13.90 -17.13
C ASP A 46 18.82 -13.45 -15.91
N ARG A 47 17.61 -14.00 -15.79
CA ARG A 47 16.71 -13.78 -14.67
C ARG A 47 16.86 -14.89 -13.66
N VAL A 48 16.33 -14.67 -12.45
CA VAL A 48 16.28 -15.72 -11.43
C VAL A 48 15.55 -16.97 -11.95
N LEU A 49 14.53 -16.81 -12.79
CA LEU A 49 13.86 -17.95 -13.44
C LEU A 49 14.81 -18.78 -14.32
N ASP A 50 15.74 -18.15 -15.04
CA ASP A 50 16.69 -18.84 -15.92
C ASP A 50 17.69 -19.67 -15.10
N ALA A 51 18.13 -19.13 -13.96
CA ALA A 51 18.93 -19.88 -13.00
C ALA A 51 18.18 -21.07 -12.38
N LEU A 52 16.90 -20.89 -11.99
CA LEU A 52 16.07 -21.99 -11.47
C LEU A 52 15.84 -23.08 -12.52
N HIS A 53 15.66 -22.71 -13.79
CA HIS A 53 15.62 -23.67 -14.89
C HIS A 53 16.94 -24.42 -15.05
N GLN A 54 18.08 -23.72 -14.94
CA GLN A 54 19.38 -24.38 -15.03
C GLN A 54 19.56 -25.42 -13.92
N ILE A 55 19.21 -25.08 -12.67
CA ILE A 55 19.24 -26.01 -11.55
C ILE A 55 18.34 -27.21 -11.87
N LYS A 56 17.08 -26.96 -12.21
CA LYS A 56 16.11 -28.03 -12.44
C LYS A 56 16.50 -28.99 -13.57
N TRP A 57 17.03 -28.48 -14.67
CA TRP A 57 17.26 -29.32 -15.86
C TRP A 57 18.64 -29.96 -15.90
N TYR A 58 19.63 -29.38 -15.23
CA TYR A 58 21.03 -29.81 -15.38
C TYR A 58 21.72 -30.18 -14.06
N GLN A 59 21.12 -29.90 -12.90
CA GLN A 59 21.71 -30.22 -11.59
C GLN A 59 20.79 -31.09 -10.74
N ASP A 60 19.53 -30.71 -10.58
CA ASP A 60 18.55 -31.43 -9.77
C ASP A 60 17.13 -31.36 -10.35
N GLY A 61 16.70 -32.46 -10.98
CA GLY A 61 15.36 -32.63 -11.55
C GLY A 61 14.21 -32.53 -10.55
N THR A 62 14.48 -32.73 -9.25
CA THR A 62 13.45 -32.79 -8.21
C THR A 62 12.93 -31.42 -7.79
N LEU A 63 13.71 -30.35 -8.04
CA LEU A 63 13.35 -28.97 -7.71
C LEU A 63 12.01 -28.58 -8.32
N THR A 64 11.06 -28.14 -7.49
CA THR A 64 9.69 -27.85 -7.90
C THR A 64 9.33 -26.37 -7.69
N PHE A 65 8.79 -25.73 -8.72
CA PHE A 65 8.30 -24.34 -8.67
C PHE A 65 7.29 -24.09 -9.80
N ARG A 66 6.42 -23.09 -9.62
CA ARG A 66 5.48 -22.65 -10.66
C ARG A 66 6.15 -21.67 -11.62
N ARG A 67 5.91 -21.86 -12.92
CA ARG A 67 6.33 -20.97 -14.00
C ARG A 67 5.43 -21.15 -15.21
N SER A 68 5.30 -20.12 -16.04
CA SER A 68 4.62 -20.24 -17.34
C SER A 68 5.14 -19.21 -18.35
N CYS A 69 4.67 -17.96 -18.29
CA CYS A 69 4.89 -16.98 -19.37
C CYS A 69 6.34 -16.49 -19.57
N ALA A 70 7.17 -16.52 -18.52
CA ALA A 70 8.54 -16.00 -18.53
C ALA A 70 8.71 -14.51 -18.95
N HIS A 71 7.65 -13.70 -18.92
CA HIS A 71 7.72 -12.27 -19.24
C HIS A 71 6.84 -11.38 -18.33
N GLY A 72 6.51 -11.90 -17.14
CA GLY A 72 5.91 -11.12 -16.06
C GLY A 72 4.43 -10.74 -16.23
N ILE A 73 3.64 -11.58 -16.93
CA ILE A 73 2.19 -11.37 -17.09
C ILE A 73 1.30 -12.41 -16.39
N CYS A 74 1.72 -13.68 -16.30
CA CYS A 74 0.87 -14.74 -15.75
C CYS A 74 0.82 -14.77 -14.21
N GLY A 75 1.82 -14.19 -13.54
CA GLY A 75 1.90 -14.15 -12.08
C GLY A 75 2.32 -15.45 -11.37
N SER A 76 2.55 -16.55 -12.10
CA SER A 76 2.78 -17.87 -11.50
C SER A 76 4.10 -18.01 -10.72
N ASP A 77 5.12 -17.24 -11.06
CA ASP A 77 6.48 -17.38 -10.54
C ASP A 77 6.83 -16.32 -9.48
N ALA A 78 5.82 -15.90 -8.71
CA ALA A 78 6.04 -15.09 -7.52
C ALA A 78 6.73 -15.91 -6.43
N MET A 79 7.84 -15.40 -5.90
CA MET A 79 8.62 -16.04 -4.85
C MET A 79 9.36 -14.99 -4.02
N LEU A 80 9.89 -15.41 -2.87
CA LEU A 80 10.70 -14.57 -2.01
C LEU A 80 12.16 -14.60 -2.48
N ILE A 81 12.61 -13.53 -3.12
CA ILE A 81 13.96 -13.38 -3.67
C ILE A 81 14.71 -12.36 -2.82
N ASN A 82 15.78 -12.78 -2.14
CA ASN A 82 16.55 -11.97 -1.19
C ASN A 82 15.66 -11.25 -0.15
N GLY A 83 14.63 -11.94 0.34
CA GLY A 83 13.70 -11.42 1.34
C GLY A 83 12.64 -10.47 0.78
N ARG A 84 12.53 -10.31 -0.55
CA ARG A 84 11.50 -9.49 -1.20
C ARG A 84 10.65 -10.35 -2.14
N ASN A 85 9.33 -10.19 -2.07
CA ASN A 85 8.42 -10.86 -2.99
C ASN A 85 8.55 -10.24 -4.38
N GLN A 86 8.95 -11.04 -5.35
CA GLN A 86 9.19 -10.61 -6.73
C GLN A 86 8.85 -11.76 -7.70
N LEU A 87 8.71 -11.44 -8.99
CA LEU A 87 8.56 -12.46 -10.04
C LEU A 87 9.94 -12.91 -10.51
N ALA A 88 10.21 -14.21 -10.46
CA ALA A 88 11.51 -14.76 -10.86
C ALA A 88 11.89 -14.41 -12.30
N CYS A 89 10.91 -14.32 -13.21
CA CYS A 89 11.09 -13.97 -14.61
C CYS A 89 11.32 -12.48 -14.89
N LYS A 90 11.20 -11.60 -13.88
CA LYS A 90 11.45 -10.17 -14.05
C LYS A 90 12.76 -9.71 -13.42
N VAL A 91 13.23 -10.41 -12.39
CA VAL A 91 14.41 -10.00 -11.63
C VAL A 91 15.66 -10.52 -12.32
N LEU A 92 16.53 -9.60 -12.73
CA LEU A 92 17.83 -9.94 -13.31
C LEU A 92 18.80 -10.33 -12.20
N ILE A 93 19.62 -11.35 -12.47
CA ILE A 93 20.62 -11.84 -11.51
C ILE A 93 21.62 -10.73 -11.15
N LYS A 94 22.07 -9.95 -12.15
CA LYS A 94 23.02 -8.84 -11.95
C LYS A 94 22.54 -7.75 -10.98
N ASP A 95 21.23 -7.61 -10.78
CA ASP A 95 20.64 -6.56 -9.94
C ASP A 95 20.51 -7.00 -8.47
N LEU A 96 20.89 -8.25 -8.15
CA LEU A 96 20.75 -8.85 -6.84
C LEU A 96 22.07 -8.88 -6.08
N LYS A 97 21.97 -8.87 -4.75
CA LYS A 97 23.10 -9.18 -3.87
C LYS A 97 23.33 -10.69 -3.83
N HIS A 98 24.59 -11.10 -3.90
CA HIS A 98 25.02 -12.50 -3.84
C HIS A 98 25.41 -12.89 -2.39
N PRO A 99 25.19 -14.14 -1.95
CA PRO A 99 24.47 -15.21 -2.66
C PRO A 99 22.97 -14.91 -2.75
N ILE A 100 22.34 -15.36 -3.85
CA ILE A 100 20.90 -15.13 -4.09
C ILE A 100 20.11 -16.15 -3.30
N ARG A 101 19.20 -15.70 -2.43
CA ARG A 101 18.33 -16.57 -1.63
C ARG A 101 16.93 -16.59 -2.22
N VAL A 102 16.41 -17.79 -2.48
CA VAL A 102 15.09 -18.03 -3.06
C VAL A 102 14.27 -18.91 -2.11
N ALA A 103 13.08 -18.46 -1.74
CA ALA A 103 12.16 -19.18 -0.87
C ALA A 103 10.71 -19.05 -1.38
N PRO A 104 9.78 -19.94 -0.99
CA PRO A 104 8.36 -19.76 -1.30
C PRO A 104 7.84 -18.43 -0.74
N ILE A 105 6.77 -17.92 -1.35
CA ILE A 105 6.02 -16.79 -0.81
C ILE A 105 5.42 -17.12 0.56
N ARG A 106 5.37 -16.13 1.45
CA ARG A 106 4.96 -16.30 2.86
C ARG A 106 3.44 -16.27 3.05
N GLY A 107 2.98 -16.84 4.17
CA GLY A 107 1.56 -16.81 4.56
C GLY A 107 0.70 -17.83 3.84
N MET A 108 1.30 -18.80 3.16
CA MET A 108 0.60 -19.91 2.51
C MET A 108 1.35 -21.22 2.83
N HIS A 109 0.61 -22.32 2.84
CA HIS A 109 1.17 -23.65 3.08
C HIS A 109 2.09 -24.06 1.93
N VAL A 110 3.29 -24.53 2.24
CA VAL A 110 4.26 -24.99 1.24
C VAL A 110 3.97 -26.46 0.94
N GLU A 111 3.52 -26.75 -0.29
CA GLU A 111 3.28 -28.13 -0.73
C GLU A 111 4.59 -28.86 -1.04
N LYS A 112 5.50 -28.18 -1.76
CA LYS A 112 6.82 -28.72 -2.10
C LYS A 112 7.75 -27.61 -2.61
N ASP A 113 8.95 -27.50 -2.05
CA ASP A 113 9.98 -26.53 -2.45
C ASP A 113 9.43 -25.09 -2.51
N LEU A 114 9.28 -24.52 -3.72
CA LEU A 114 8.76 -23.17 -3.94
C LEU A 114 7.27 -23.16 -4.32
N LEU A 115 6.62 -24.33 -4.34
CA LEU A 115 5.19 -24.51 -4.59
C LEU A 115 4.41 -24.31 -3.30
N VAL A 116 3.44 -23.39 -3.34
CA VAL A 116 2.51 -23.14 -2.23
C VAL A 116 1.08 -23.43 -2.64
N ASP A 117 0.26 -23.80 -1.67
CA ASP A 117 -1.19 -23.84 -1.83
C ASP A 117 -1.75 -22.42 -1.95
N MET A 118 -2.41 -22.15 -3.07
CA MET A 118 -2.98 -20.84 -3.39
C MET A 118 -4.50 -20.78 -3.15
N GLU A 119 -5.11 -21.86 -2.67
CA GLU A 119 -6.55 -21.92 -2.50
C GLU A 119 -7.10 -20.85 -1.54
N PRO A 120 -6.47 -20.55 -0.37
CA PRO A 120 -6.93 -19.46 0.49
C PRO A 120 -6.94 -18.09 -0.21
N PHE A 121 -5.94 -17.86 -1.08
CA PHE A 121 -5.84 -16.65 -1.89
C PHE A 121 -6.98 -16.57 -2.93
N PHE A 122 -7.29 -17.67 -3.62
CA PHE A 122 -8.35 -17.71 -4.62
C PHE A 122 -9.76 -17.72 -4.02
N ALA A 123 -9.93 -18.29 -2.82
CA ALA A 123 -11.17 -18.21 -2.06
C ALA A 123 -11.50 -16.75 -1.74
N SER A 124 -10.52 -15.99 -1.23
CA SER A 124 -10.67 -14.55 -0.96
C SER A 124 -10.99 -13.74 -2.22
N TYR A 125 -10.38 -14.10 -3.36
CA TYR A 125 -10.70 -13.49 -4.65
C TYR A 125 -12.14 -13.76 -5.10
N ARG A 126 -12.66 -14.98 -4.93
CA ARG A 126 -14.05 -15.32 -5.27
C ARG A 126 -15.05 -14.61 -4.38
N ASN A 127 -14.76 -14.48 -3.09
CA ASN A 127 -15.65 -13.85 -2.11
C ASN A 127 -15.95 -12.38 -2.42
N VAL A 128 -15.07 -11.67 -3.14
CA VAL A 128 -15.28 -10.27 -3.51
C VAL A 128 -16.05 -10.05 -4.83
N LEU A 129 -16.63 -11.11 -5.39
CA LEU A 129 -17.45 -11.08 -6.62
C LEU A 129 -16.76 -10.37 -7.79
N PRO A 130 -15.63 -10.89 -8.31
CA PRO A 130 -14.74 -10.20 -9.24
C PRO A 130 -15.21 -10.30 -10.71
N PHE A 131 -16.50 -10.07 -10.95
CA PHE A 131 -17.13 -10.05 -12.27
C PHE A 131 -18.16 -8.93 -12.34
N LEU A 132 -18.55 -8.49 -13.55
CA LEU A 132 -19.49 -7.39 -13.72
C LEU A 132 -20.90 -7.85 -13.35
N ILE A 133 -21.55 -7.16 -12.41
CA ILE A 133 -22.94 -7.42 -12.02
C ILE A 133 -23.77 -6.21 -12.44
N ASN A 134 -24.71 -6.43 -13.36
CA ASN A 134 -25.63 -5.40 -13.82
C ASN A 134 -26.92 -6.08 -14.34
N ASP A 135 -28.03 -5.81 -13.64
CA ASP A 135 -29.36 -6.39 -13.92
C ASP A 135 -30.15 -5.62 -14.99
N GLU A 136 -29.60 -4.53 -15.53
CA GLU A 136 -30.21 -3.79 -16.65
C GLU A 136 -30.19 -4.64 -17.93
N PRO A 137 -31.23 -4.55 -18.77
CA PRO A 137 -31.28 -5.23 -20.06
C PRO A 137 -30.01 -4.96 -20.88
N ALA A 138 -29.47 -6.00 -21.51
CA ALA A 138 -28.28 -5.87 -22.34
C ALA A 138 -28.56 -4.86 -23.48
N PRO A 139 -27.77 -3.77 -23.60
CA PRO A 139 -27.94 -2.80 -24.67
C PRO A 139 -27.62 -3.41 -26.04
N SER A 140 -28.12 -2.80 -27.12
CA SER A 140 -27.84 -3.21 -28.50
C SER A 140 -26.38 -3.04 -28.92
N ARG A 141 -25.58 -2.34 -28.11
CA ARG A 141 -24.15 -2.06 -28.28
C ARG A 141 -23.45 -2.07 -26.92
N GLU A 142 -22.17 -1.72 -26.88
CA GLU A 142 -21.39 -1.61 -25.65
C GLU A 142 -22.02 -0.63 -24.63
N ARG A 143 -21.84 -0.93 -23.33
CA ARG A 143 -22.17 0.02 -22.25
C ARG A 143 -21.16 1.18 -22.30
N LEU A 144 -21.67 2.40 -22.41
CA LEU A 144 -20.85 3.61 -22.49
C LEU A 144 -20.13 3.86 -21.16
N GLN A 145 -18.88 4.30 -21.25
CA GLN A 145 -18.05 4.70 -20.11
C GLN A 145 -17.09 5.79 -20.56
N SER A 146 -16.96 6.86 -19.78
CA SER A 146 -16.04 7.95 -20.12
C SER A 146 -14.58 7.58 -19.81
N PRO A 147 -13.59 8.23 -20.44
CA PRO A 147 -12.18 8.06 -20.09
C PRO A 147 -11.90 8.33 -18.61
N GLU A 148 -12.54 9.34 -18.02
CA GLU A 148 -12.37 9.73 -16.60
C GLU A 148 -12.93 8.66 -15.66
N GLU A 149 -14.08 8.07 -15.98
CA GLU A 149 -14.65 6.95 -15.23
C GLU A 149 -13.73 5.72 -15.30
N ARG A 150 -13.18 5.44 -16.49
CA ARG A 150 -12.28 4.31 -16.71
C ARG A 150 -10.94 4.50 -15.99
N GLU A 151 -10.41 5.72 -15.94
CA GLU A 151 -9.14 6.06 -15.29
C GLU A 151 -9.18 5.77 -13.78
N ARG A 152 -10.35 5.94 -13.15
CA ARG A 152 -10.56 5.75 -11.71
C ARG A 152 -10.10 4.39 -11.19
N TYR A 153 -10.21 3.34 -12.00
CA TYR A 153 -9.84 1.98 -11.62
C TYR A 153 -8.79 1.34 -12.55
N ASP A 154 -8.20 2.11 -13.48
CA ASP A 154 -7.22 1.60 -14.45
C ASP A 154 -5.96 1.02 -13.82
N ASP A 155 -5.53 1.57 -12.69
CA ASP A 155 -4.38 1.00 -12.00
C ASP A 155 -4.68 -0.40 -11.46
N THR A 156 -5.89 -0.60 -10.92
CA THR A 156 -6.30 -1.87 -10.32
C THR A 156 -6.59 -2.98 -11.34
N THR A 157 -6.93 -2.65 -12.59
CA THR A 157 -7.11 -3.65 -13.66
C THR A 157 -5.81 -4.36 -14.05
N LYS A 158 -4.65 -3.81 -13.69
CA LYS A 158 -3.33 -4.38 -14.03
C LYS A 158 -2.95 -5.57 -13.15
N CYS A 159 -3.79 -5.95 -12.17
CA CYS A 159 -3.52 -7.06 -11.28
C CYS A 159 -3.45 -8.38 -12.05
N ILE A 160 -2.39 -9.14 -11.82
CA ILE A 160 -2.13 -10.44 -12.48
C ILE A 160 -2.29 -11.63 -11.52
N LEU A 161 -2.93 -11.40 -10.37
CA LEU A 161 -3.20 -12.43 -9.35
C LEU A 161 -1.96 -13.23 -8.88
N CYS A 162 -0.78 -12.60 -8.87
CA CYS A 162 0.49 -13.24 -8.47
C CYS A 162 0.67 -13.45 -6.95
N ALA A 163 -0.28 -13.03 -6.12
CA ALA A 163 -0.22 -13.02 -4.65
C ALA A 163 0.98 -12.30 -3.99
N ALA A 164 1.91 -11.68 -4.72
CA ALA A 164 3.10 -11.03 -4.16
C ALA A 164 2.78 -9.95 -3.11
N CYS A 165 1.72 -9.17 -3.33
CA CYS A 165 1.27 -8.14 -2.41
C CYS A 165 0.60 -8.72 -1.15
N THR A 166 -0.16 -9.81 -1.30
CA THR A 166 -0.84 -10.48 -0.18
C THR A 166 0.16 -11.17 0.72
N SER A 167 1.03 -11.97 0.13
CA SER A 167 2.11 -12.67 0.82
C SER A 167 3.23 -11.76 1.35
N SER A 168 3.25 -10.46 1.02
CA SER A 168 4.18 -9.49 1.62
C SER A 168 3.60 -8.79 2.84
N CYS A 169 2.30 -8.92 3.08
CA CYS A 169 1.57 -8.24 4.14
C CYS A 169 1.71 -9.01 5.46
N PRO A 170 2.30 -8.42 6.52
CA PRO A 170 2.42 -9.10 7.81
C PRO A 170 1.08 -9.42 8.46
N VAL A 171 0.03 -8.64 8.17
CA VAL A 171 -1.32 -8.92 8.67
C VAL A 171 -1.82 -10.25 8.13
N PHE A 172 -1.57 -10.54 6.86
CA PHE A 172 -1.97 -11.81 6.23
C PHE A 172 -1.20 -13.02 6.77
N TRP A 173 -0.01 -12.83 7.36
CA TRP A 173 0.75 -13.94 7.95
C TRP A 173 0.26 -14.34 9.33
N CYS A 174 -0.44 -13.43 10.02
CA CYS A 174 -0.85 -13.60 11.40
C CYS A 174 -2.36 -13.81 11.56
N ASP A 175 -3.12 -13.59 10.49
CA ASP A 175 -4.56 -13.57 10.48
C ASP A 175 -5.06 -14.28 9.20
N ASP A 176 -5.39 -15.55 9.35
CA ASP A 176 -5.77 -16.43 8.23
C ASP A 176 -7.11 -16.03 7.60
N GLU A 177 -7.90 -15.20 8.29
CA GLU A 177 -9.22 -14.78 7.84
C GLU A 177 -9.15 -13.53 6.94
N TYR A 178 -8.07 -12.74 7.02
CA TYR A 178 -7.95 -11.50 6.24
C TYR A 178 -7.92 -11.76 4.72
N TYR A 179 -8.87 -11.18 3.97
CA TYR A 179 -8.97 -11.35 2.51
C TYR A 179 -7.70 -10.97 1.73
N GLY A 180 -6.88 -10.08 2.30
CA GLY A 180 -5.64 -9.67 1.69
C GLY A 180 -5.79 -8.52 0.67
N PRO A 181 -4.68 -7.83 0.38
CA PRO A 181 -4.65 -6.69 -0.52
C PRO A 181 -5.09 -7.02 -1.96
N ALA A 182 -4.76 -8.20 -2.49
CA ALA A 182 -5.12 -8.54 -3.87
C ALA A 182 -6.63 -8.66 -4.06
N ALA A 183 -7.36 -9.26 -3.12
CA ALA A 183 -8.81 -9.36 -3.17
C ALA A 183 -9.44 -7.97 -3.13
N ILE A 184 -8.99 -7.10 -2.21
CA ILE A 184 -9.49 -5.72 -2.10
C ILE A 184 -9.21 -4.92 -3.38
N VAL A 185 -8.04 -5.08 -4.02
CA VAL A 185 -7.72 -4.43 -5.31
C VAL A 185 -8.64 -4.91 -6.43
N ASN A 186 -8.97 -6.19 -6.47
CA ASN A 186 -9.91 -6.71 -7.46
C ASN A 186 -11.34 -6.23 -7.19
N ALA A 187 -11.74 -6.10 -5.92
CA ALA A 187 -13.03 -5.52 -5.56
C ALA A 187 -13.10 -4.03 -5.92
N HIS A 188 -12.04 -3.26 -5.64
CA HIS A 188 -11.89 -1.85 -6.00
C HIS A 188 -12.19 -1.63 -7.48
N ARG A 189 -11.68 -2.51 -8.36
CA ARG A 189 -11.94 -2.45 -9.80
C ARG A 189 -13.43 -2.35 -10.12
N PHE A 190 -14.27 -3.16 -9.47
CA PHE A 190 -15.72 -3.22 -9.73
C PHE A 190 -16.50 -2.18 -8.94
N VAL A 191 -16.10 -1.88 -7.70
CA VAL A 191 -16.73 -0.85 -6.87
C VAL A 191 -16.78 0.51 -7.59
N PHE A 192 -15.72 0.82 -8.36
CA PHE A 192 -15.57 2.08 -9.09
C PHE A 192 -15.86 1.99 -10.59
N ASP A 193 -16.29 0.83 -11.10
CA ASP A 193 -16.69 0.69 -12.50
C ASP A 193 -18.12 1.23 -12.68
N SER A 194 -18.29 2.29 -13.48
CA SER A 194 -19.59 2.94 -13.73
C SER A 194 -20.65 2.00 -14.33
N ARG A 195 -20.22 0.85 -14.87
CA ARG A 195 -21.10 -0.17 -15.48
C ARG A 195 -21.63 -1.18 -14.47
N ASP A 196 -21.03 -1.28 -13.29
CA ASP A 196 -21.42 -2.25 -12.25
C ASP A 196 -22.55 -1.67 -11.36
N ARG A 197 -23.39 -2.55 -10.82
CA ARG A 197 -24.54 -2.20 -9.96
C ARG A 197 -24.49 -2.87 -8.58
N ALA A 198 -23.51 -3.73 -8.33
CA ALA A 198 -23.33 -4.44 -7.05
C ALA A 198 -22.19 -3.85 -6.21
N SER A 199 -21.89 -2.56 -6.37
CA SER A 199 -20.88 -1.87 -5.55
C SER A 199 -21.23 -1.94 -4.05
N ASP A 200 -22.50 -1.74 -3.69
CA ASP A 200 -22.94 -1.75 -2.29
C ASP A 200 -22.80 -3.15 -1.65
N GLU A 201 -23.07 -4.22 -2.40
CA GLU A 201 -22.86 -5.60 -1.93
C GLU A 201 -21.38 -5.87 -1.65
N ARG A 202 -20.49 -5.50 -2.59
CA ARG A 202 -19.04 -5.65 -2.40
C ARG A 202 -18.53 -4.81 -1.24
N LEU A 203 -19.02 -3.59 -1.07
CA LEU A 203 -18.63 -2.74 0.06
C LEU A 203 -19.07 -3.35 1.39
N ARG A 204 -20.24 -4.01 1.48
CA ARG A 204 -20.65 -4.75 2.68
C ARG A 204 -19.74 -5.93 2.98
N ILE A 205 -19.37 -6.73 1.97
CA ILE A 205 -18.41 -7.85 2.12
C ILE A 205 -17.07 -7.33 2.64
N LEU A 206 -16.58 -6.21 2.10
CA LEU A 206 -15.30 -5.60 2.51
C LEU A 206 -15.37 -4.81 3.82
N ALA A 207 -16.57 -4.47 4.30
CA ALA A 207 -16.79 -3.81 5.58
C ALA A 207 -16.71 -4.80 6.76
N ASP A 208 -16.78 -6.09 6.49
CA ASP A 208 -16.69 -7.13 7.51
C ASP A 208 -15.34 -7.09 8.25
N LYS A 209 -15.28 -7.76 9.41
CA LYS A 209 -14.11 -7.85 10.28
C LYS A 209 -12.88 -8.30 9.51
N GLU A 210 -13.05 -9.15 8.50
CA GLU A 210 -11.97 -9.74 7.72
C GLU A 210 -11.64 -8.98 6.42
N GLY A 211 -12.36 -7.89 6.19
CA GLY A 211 -12.24 -7.06 5.01
C GLY A 211 -11.20 -5.94 5.13
N ALA A 212 -11.53 -4.78 4.55
CA ALA A 212 -10.58 -3.71 4.31
C ALA A 212 -9.97 -3.15 5.62
N PHE A 213 -10.70 -3.16 6.73
CA PHE A 213 -10.29 -2.50 7.98
C PHE A 213 -9.16 -3.21 8.74
N ARG A 214 -8.86 -4.47 8.44
CA ARG A 214 -7.66 -5.17 8.97
C ARG A 214 -6.36 -4.54 8.48
N CYS A 215 -6.37 -3.91 7.30
CA CYS A 215 -5.19 -3.27 6.74
C CYS A 215 -4.65 -2.18 7.68
N ARG A 216 -3.41 -2.37 8.16
CA ARG A 216 -2.67 -1.42 9.03
C ARG A 216 -1.71 -0.50 8.26
N THR A 217 -1.85 -0.42 6.94
CA THR A 217 -1.10 0.52 6.09
C THR A 217 0.43 0.33 6.20
N THR A 218 0.90 -0.93 6.18
CA THR A 218 2.33 -1.28 6.27
C THR A 218 3.13 -1.01 4.99
N PHE A 219 2.45 -0.75 3.86
CA PHE A 219 3.02 -0.44 2.52
C PHE A 219 3.81 -1.56 1.80
N ASN A 220 4.16 -2.67 2.44
CA ASN A 220 4.81 -3.82 1.79
C ASN A 220 4.11 -4.30 0.51
N CYS A 221 2.78 -4.19 0.47
CA CYS A 221 1.97 -4.63 -0.68
C CYS A 221 2.19 -3.78 -1.93
N THR A 222 2.42 -2.47 -1.77
CA THR A 222 2.70 -1.54 -2.88
C THR A 222 4.11 -1.78 -3.40
N ASP A 223 5.09 -1.92 -2.50
CA ASP A 223 6.50 -2.15 -2.87
C ASP A 223 6.71 -3.52 -3.53
N ALA A 224 5.97 -4.54 -3.13
CA ALA A 224 6.05 -5.88 -3.69
C ALA A 224 5.34 -6.04 -5.06
N CYS A 225 4.54 -5.06 -5.49
CA CYS A 225 3.71 -5.22 -6.68
C CYS A 225 4.56 -5.16 -7.98
N PRO A 226 4.69 -6.25 -8.74
CA PRO A 226 5.53 -6.27 -9.96
C PRO A 226 4.94 -5.44 -11.12
N ARG A 227 3.67 -5.03 -10.97
CA ARG A 227 2.91 -4.22 -11.93
C ARG A 227 2.82 -2.75 -11.51
N GLY A 228 3.42 -2.36 -10.38
CA GLY A 228 3.46 -0.97 -9.92
C GLY A 228 2.12 -0.42 -9.42
N ILE A 229 1.15 -1.29 -9.12
CA ILE A 229 -0.18 -0.88 -8.64
C ILE A 229 -0.03 -0.21 -7.27
N LYS A 230 -0.68 0.92 -7.07
CA LYS A 230 -0.72 1.65 -5.79
C LYS A 230 -1.71 0.97 -4.83
N VAL A 231 -1.39 -0.26 -4.43
CA VAL A 231 -2.27 -1.14 -3.63
C VAL A 231 -2.77 -0.46 -2.36
N THR A 232 -1.89 0.21 -1.61
CA THR A 232 -2.31 0.90 -0.38
C THR A 232 -3.33 2.00 -0.68
N LYS A 233 -3.18 2.73 -1.79
CA LYS A 233 -4.11 3.79 -2.19
C LYS A 233 -5.49 3.22 -2.48
N ALA A 234 -5.57 2.15 -3.28
CA ALA A 234 -6.82 1.47 -3.59
C ALA A 234 -7.55 0.97 -2.33
N ILE A 235 -6.81 0.40 -1.36
CA ILE A 235 -7.42 -0.03 -0.09
C ILE A 235 -7.99 1.16 0.69
N GLN A 236 -7.31 2.32 0.71
CA GLN A 236 -7.81 3.51 1.40
C GLN A 236 -9.05 4.11 0.68
N GLU A 237 -9.09 4.06 -0.64
CA GLU A 237 -10.26 4.48 -1.42
C GLU A 237 -11.47 3.61 -1.09
N VAL A 238 -11.32 2.28 -1.06
CA VAL A 238 -12.38 1.37 -0.61
C VAL A 238 -12.83 1.67 0.82
N LYS A 239 -11.88 1.83 1.76
CA LYS A 239 -12.23 2.19 3.16
C LYS A 239 -13.04 3.48 3.25
N ARG A 240 -12.67 4.49 2.46
CA ARG A 240 -13.38 5.75 2.39
C ARG A 240 -14.81 5.55 1.89
N GLU A 241 -15.01 4.79 0.82
CA GLU A 241 -16.35 4.51 0.28
C GLU A 241 -17.22 3.72 1.28
N ILE A 242 -16.65 2.76 2.00
CA ILE A 242 -17.38 2.05 3.06
C ILE A 242 -17.90 3.05 4.11
N LEU A 243 -17.04 3.97 4.57
CA LEU A 243 -17.43 4.98 5.56
C LEU A 243 -18.49 5.96 5.04
N LEU A 244 -18.45 6.30 3.75
CA LEU A 244 -19.42 7.21 3.12
C LEU A 244 -20.78 6.55 2.86
N CYS A 245 -20.80 5.26 2.50
CA CYS A 245 -22.05 4.50 2.34
C CYS A 245 -22.72 4.12 3.67
N SER A 246 -21.99 4.12 4.79
CA SER A 246 -22.50 3.73 6.11
C SER A 246 -23.31 4.84 6.83
N ALA A 247 -23.43 6.03 6.25
CA ALA A 247 -24.33 7.07 6.77
C ALA A 247 -25.79 6.68 6.45
N PRO A 248 -26.76 6.86 7.38
CA PRO A 248 -28.17 6.53 7.10
C PRO A 248 -28.68 7.41 5.95
N GLN A 249 -28.89 6.79 4.78
CA GLN A 249 -29.44 7.47 3.59
C GLN A 249 -30.93 7.18 3.47
N SER A 250 -31.75 8.19 3.78
CA SER A 250 -33.12 8.27 3.30
C SER A 250 -33.11 8.72 1.83
N GLY A 251 -33.03 7.79 0.88
CA GLY A 251 -33.10 8.10 -0.56
C GLY A 251 -32.66 6.95 -1.48
N ASP A 252 -33.32 6.83 -2.63
CA ASP A 252 -33.14 5.79 -3.66
C ASP A 252 -31.70 5.80 -4.23
N ALA A 253 -31.11 4.62 -4.42
CA ALA A 253 -29.74 4.41 -4.88
C ALA A 253 -29.45 4.95 -6.30
N ARG A 254 -30.50 5.31 -7.04
CA ARG A 254 -30.44 5.84 -8.41
C ARG A 254 -30.06 7.32 -8.50
N ASP A 255 -30.11 8.07 -7.41
CA ASP A 255 -29.80 9.52 -7.39
C ASP A 255 -28.34 9.84 -7.03
N ARG A 256 -27.44 8.85 -7.14
CA ARG A 256 -26.01 9.01 -6.81
C ARG A 256 -25.28 9.80 -7.91
N VAL A 257 -25.57 11.10 -8.02
CA VAL A 257 -24.78 12.04 -8.83
C VAL A 257 -23.43 12.24 -8.15
N TRP A 258 -22.36 11.77 -8.78
CA TRP A 258 -20.99 12.09 -8.38
C TRP A 258 -20.81 13.61 -8.49
N PRO A 259 -20.51 14.36 -7.41
CA PRO A 259 -20.33 15.80 -7.54
C PRO A 259 -19.03 16.08 -8.29
N SER A 260 -19.13 16.26 -9.60
CA SER A 260 -18.16 16.98 -10.41
C SER A 260 -18.28 18.47 -10.08
N ARG A 261 -17.75 18.89 -8.93
CA ARG A 261 -17.58 20.32 -8.65
C ARG A 261 -16.11 20.70 -8.78
N PRO A 262 -15.76 21.64 -9.68
CA PRO A 262 -14.45 22.25 -9.65
C PRO A 262 -14.28 22.97 -8.30
N ILE A 263 -13.08 22.86 -7.74
CA ILE A 263 -12.69 23.52 -6.50
C ILE A 263 -12.67 25.03 -6.78
N GLY A 264 -13.78 25.71 -6.48
CA GLY A 264 -13.91 27.15 -6.70
C GLY A 264 -15.18 27.71 -6.08
N ALA A 265 -15.00 28.47 -4.99
CA ALA A 265 -15.86 29.50 -4.42
C ALA A 265 -17.39 29.25 -4.32
N THR A 266 -17.91 29.20 -3.09
CA THR A 266 -18.86 30.21 -2.52
C THR A 266 -19.53 29.71 -1.22
N GLY A 267 -19.61 30.61 -0.23
CA GLY A 267 -20.75 30.69 0.71
C GLY A 267 -20.66 29.92 2.03
N LEU A 268 -19.89 30.42 3.01
CA LEU A 268 -20.06 30.06 4.42
C LEU A 268 -21.21 30.86 5.04
N GLY A 269 -22.38 30.23 5.17
CA GLY A 269 -23.46 30.69 6.05
C GLY A 269 -23.21 30.21 7.48
N ALA A 270 -23.29 31.13 8.44
CA ALA A 270 -22.90 30.94 9.83
C ALA A 270 -23.84 30.01 10.64
N ARG A 271 -23.27 29.11 11.45
CA ARG A 271 -23.86 28.57 12.70
C ARG A 271 -22.75 28.29 13.75
N ASP A 272 -23.11 28.53 15.02
CA ASP A 272 -22.46 28.27 16.32
C ASP A 272 -21.11 28.97 16.71
N PRO A 273 -21.03 29.72 17.84
CA PRO A 273 -19.78 30.32 18.34
C PRO A 273 -18.67 29.32 18.73
N SER A 274 -18.99 28.06 19.07
CA SER A 274 -17.97 27.03 19.39
C SER A 274 -17.26 26.46 18.16
N ASP A 275 -17.89 26.54 16.99
CA ASP A 275 -17.33 26.04 15.72
C ASP A 275 -16.25 26.95 15.15
N LYS A 276 -16.23 28.23 15.54
CA LYS A 276 -15.22 29.20 15.09
C LYS A 276 -13.83 28.92 15.69
N VAL A 277 -13.77 28.47 16.95
CA VAL A 277 -12.51 28.15 17.63
C VAL A 277 -11.95 26.80 17.13
N ILE A 278 -12.83 25.82 16.90
CA ILE A 278 -12.46 24.51 16.35
C ILE A 278 -12.05 24.64 14.87
N GLY A 279 -12.77 25.45 14.10
CA GLY A 279 -12.43 25.78 12.70
C GLY A 279 -11.10 26.52 12.58
N ALA A 280 -10.80 27.48 13.47
CA ALA A 280 -9.53 28.18 13.48
C ALA A 280 -8.35 27.26 13.85
N ILE A 281 -8.52 26.38 14.84
CA ILE A 281 -7.48 25.41 15.23
C ILE A 281 -7.26 24.37 14.12
N ALA A 282 -8.33 23.87 13.50
CA ALA A 282 -8.24 22.94 12.38
C ALA A 282 -7.58 23.58 11.15
N ALA A 283 -7.88 24.84 10.86
CA ALA A 283 -7.24 25.59 9.78
C ALA A 283 -5.74 25.82 10.04
N VAL A 284 -5.35 26.17 11.28
CA VAL A 284 -3.95 26.35 11.68
C VAL A 284 -3.17 25.03 11.66
N VAL A 285 -3.79 23.92 12.10
CA VAL A 285 -3.17 22.59 12.07
C VAL A 285 -3.06 22.05 10.65
N CYS A 286 -4.08 22.20 9.82
CA CYS A 286 -4.03 21.81 8.40
C CYS A 286 -3.03 22.67 7.62
N ALA A 287 -2.94 23.97 7.90
CA ALA A 287 -1.92 24.85 7.34
C ALA A 287 -0.51 24.46 7.81
N ALA A 288 -0.32 24.13 9.08
CA ALA A 288 0.97 23.69 9.62
C ALA A 288 1.42 22.31 9.09
N LEU A 289 0.48 21.39 8.85
CA LEU A 289 0.74 20.08 8.25
C LEU A 289 1.03 20.18 6.74
N ALA A 290 0.38 21.11 6.03
CA ALA A 290 0.66 21.41 4.63
C ALA A 290 2.00 22.16 4.45
N TYR A 291 2.42 22.97 5.43
CA TYR A 291 3.61 23.84 5.37
C TYR A 291 4.95 23.12 5.61
N ARG A 292 5.01 21.89 6.16
CA ARG A 292 6.31 21.28 6.55
C ARG A 292 6.56 19.81 6.19
N GLY A 293 5.81 19.21 5.27
CA GLY A 293 6.13 17.87 4.73
C GLY A 293 6.27 16.78 5.80
N ALA A 294 5.52 16.87 6.89
CA ALA A 294 5.70 16.03 8.07
C ALA A 294 4.93 14.70 7.98
N ARG A 295 5.58 13.61 8.41
CA ARG A 295 4.96 12.31 8.64
C ARG A 295 4.07 12.37 9.90
N ALA A 296 2.76 12.43 9.66
CA ALA A 296 1.58 12.20 10.52
C ALA A 296 1.75 12.28 12.06
N ALA A 297 1.14 13.31 12.66
CA ALA A 297 0.62 13.27 14.02
C ALA A 297 -0.85 13.75 13.99
N THR A 298 -1.73 13.05 14.72
CA THR A 298 -3.17 13.38 14.78
C THR A 298 -3.48 13.95 16.15
N LEU A 299 -3.96 15.19 16.19
CA LEU A 299 -4.48 15.84 17.39
C LEU A 299 -6.00 15.72 17.39
N ILE A 300 -6.56 15.15 18.45
CA ILE A 300 -8.00 15.03 18.68
C ILE A 300 -8.32 15.90 19.89
N ALA A 301 -9.03 17.01 19.66
CA ALA A 301 -9.51 17.89 20.70
C ALA A 301 -11.03 17.67 20.88
N THR A 302 -11.45 17.51 22.13
CA THR A 302 -12.86 17.51 22.55
C THR A 302 -13.06 18.64 23.56
N SER A 303 -14.32 18.93 23.91
CA SER A 303 -14.65 19.91 24.96
C SER A 303 -14.02 19.60 26.32
N GLU A 304 -13.62 18.34 26.56
CA GLU A 304 -13.14 17.86 27.87
C GLU A 304 -11.72 17.27 27.84
N ALA A 305 -11.11 17.03 26.67
CA ALA A 305 -9.79 16.42 26.58
C ALA A 305 -9.03 16.74 25.27
N LEU A 306 -7.71 16.80 25.36
CA LEU A 306 -6.80 16.87 24.22
C LEU A 306 -5.97 15.58 24.12
N THR A 307 -6.06 14.90 22.98
CA THR A 307 -5.30 13.67 22.71
C THR A 307 -4.36 13.89 21.54
N CYS A 308 -3.06 13.78 21.78
CA CYS A 308 -2.04 13.84 20.73
C CYS A 308 -1.58 12.42 20.40
N ARG A 309 -1.70 12.03 19.14
CA ARG A 309 -1.27 10.72 18.63
C ARG A 309 -0.07 10.90 17.72
N SER A 310 1.10 10.48 18.19
CA SER A 310 2.31 10.32 17.39
C SER A 310 2.46 8.86 16.98
N LEU A 311 3.15 8.60 15.87
CA LEU A 311 3.42 7.27 15.28
C LEU A 311 4.03 6.24 16.25
N LEU A 312 4.61 6.66 17.41
CA LEU A 312 5.35 5.76 18.30
C LEU A 312 4.86 5.70 19.75
N ARG A 313 4.07 6.66 20.24
CA ARG A 313 3.51 6.62 21.61
C ARG A 313 2.16 7.32 21.67
N THR A 314 1.21 6.69 22.35
CA THR A 314 -0.10 7.26 22.66
C THR A 314 -0.03 7.79 24.10
N ARG A 315 -0.15 9.11 24.30
CA ARG A 315 -0.33 9.69 25.65
C ARG A 315 -1.73 10.26 25.75
N ARG A 316 -2.51 9.75 26.69
CA ARG A 316 -3.84 10.24 27.03
C ARG A 316 -3.74 10.94 28.39
N SER A 317 -4.23 12.17 28.47
CA SER A 317 -4.32 12.92 29.73
C SER A 317 -5.80 13.25 29.99
N PRO A 318 -6.56 12.37 30.66
CA PRO A 318 -7.97 12.61 30.95
C PRO A 318 -8.16 13.76 31.95
N GLY A 319 -9.15 14.62 31.74
CA GLY A 319 -9.64 15.58 32.74
C GLY A 319 -8.85 16.90 32.90
N MET A 320 -8.02 17.28 31.93
CA MET A 320 -7.08 18.40 32.11
C MET A 320 -7.55 19.67 31.36
N ARG A 321 -7.94 20.71 32.10
CA ARG A 321 -8.28 22.02 31.51
C ARG A 321 -7.00 22.81 31.16
N ARG A 322 -6.97 23.35 29.94
CA ARG A 322 -5.85 24.13 29.39
C ARG A 322 -5.93 25.60 29.83
N GLU A 323 -4.77 26.21 30.06
CA GLU A 323 -4.69 27.64 30.38
C GLU A 323 -4.03 28.42 29.23
N LYS A 324 -2.92 27.91 28.67
CA LYS A 324 -2.22 28.56 27.54
C LYS A 324 -1.46 27.55 26.68
N VAL A 325 -1.43 27.78 25.36
CA VAL A 325 -0.66 26.98 24.37
C VAL A 325 0.34 27.88 23.68
N GLN A 326 1.61 27.48 23.64
CA GLN A 326 2.70 28.29 23.07
C GLN A 326 3.65 27.41 22.25
N SER A 327 4.30 28.00 21.26
CA SER A 327 5.40 27.37 20.53
C SER A 327 6.73 27.94 20.99
N GLU A 328 7.69 27.07 21.32
CA GLU A 328 9.04 27.47 21.74
C GLU A 328 10.08 26.80 20.86
N ASP A 329 11.18 27.49 20.56
CA ASP A 329 12.32 26.90 19.88
C ASP A 329 13.40 26.47 20.88
N ARG A 330 13.74 25.19 20.88
CA ARG A 330 14.81 24.60 21.67
C ARG A 330 15.99 24.18 20.80
N ARG A 331 17.20 24.54 21.20
CA ARG A 331 18.43 23.98 20.62
C ARG A 331 18.81 22.68 21.31
N VAL A 332 18.98 21.63 20.51
CA VAL A 332 19.55 20.35 20.97
C VAL A 332 20.70 20.00 20.02
N GLY A 333 21.93 20.26 20.46
CA GLY A 333 23.11 20.14 19.61
C GLY A 333 23.09 21.12 18.41
N LEU A 334 23.34 20.61 17.20
CA LEU A 334 23.35 21.38 15.94
C LEU A 334 21.94 21.65 15.35
N TYR A 335 20.87 21.21 16.02
CA TYR A 335 19.50 21.30 15.53
C TYR A 335 18.68 22.29 16.36
N SER A 336 17.90 23.13 15.69
CA SER A 336 16.77 23.84 16.29
C SER A 336 15.50 22.98 16.18
N ARG A 337 14.77 22.85 17.27
CA ARG A 337 13.49 22.13 17.35
C ARG A 337 12.41 23.09 17.81
N SER A 338 11.31 23.16 17.08
CA SER A 338 10.11 23.84 17.57
C SER A 338 9.27 22.84 18.37
N VAL A 339 8.98 23.17 19.62
CA VAL A 339 8.16 22.36 20.52
C VAL A 339 6.87 23.09 20.83
N VAL A 340 5.76 22.35 20.88
CA VAL A 340 4.48 22.89 21.33
C VAL A 340 4.33 22.57 22.80
N VAL A 341 4.28 23.62 23.62
CA VAL A 341 4.19 23.56 25.08
C VAL A 341 2.79 23.99 25.49
N VAL A 342 2.23 23.27 26.46
CA VAL A 342 0.97 23.64 27.11
C VAL A 342 1.21 23.86 28.58
N ASP A 343 0.80 25.04 29.03
CA ASP A 343 0.67 25.37 30.44
C ASP A 343 -0.68 24.81 30.91
N THR A 344 -0.63 23.95 31.93
CA THR A 344 -1.82 23.33 32.50
C THR A 344 -2.21 23.99 33.82
N THR A 345 -3.50 23.90 34.15
CA THR A 345 -4.12 24.52 35.35
C THR A 345 -3.53 24.06 36.70
N ASP A 346 -2.69 23.01 36.71
CA ASP A 346 -1.88 22.57 37.86
C ASP A 346 -0.52 23.29 37.95
N GLY A 347 -0.28 24.34 37.15
CA GLY A 347 0.95 25.10 37.09
C GLY A 347 2.13 24.37 36.43
N ARG A 348 1.91 23.19 35.84
CA ARG A 348 2.97 22.38 35.22
C ARG A 348 3.06 22.63 33.72
N ARG A 349 4.29 22.76 33.23
CA ARG A 349 4.59 22.85 31.79
C ARG A 349 4.74 21.47 31.17
N ARG A 350 4.06 21.21 30.04
CA ARG A 350 4.14 19.91 29.35
C ARG A 350 4.32 20.08 27.84
N ILE A 351 5.24 19.31 27.26
CA ILE A 351 5.52 19.29 25.82
C ILE A 351 4.58 18.28 25.14
N LEU A 352 3.80 18.73 24.17
CA LEU A 352 2.82 17.89 23.45
C LEU A 352 3.35 17.28 22.16
N SER A 353 4.27 17.96 21.47
CA SER A 353 4.88 17.49 20.24
C SER A 353 6.21 18.20 19.98
N GLU A 354 7.14 17.48 19.36
CA GLU A 354 8.44 18.01 18.90
C GLU A 354 8.48 17.97 17.36
N PHE A 355 8.87 19.09 16.74
CA PHE A 355 8.99 19.18 15.29
C PHE A 355 10.44 19.49 14.90
N ASN A 356 11.00 18.64 14.03
CA ASN A 356 12.34 18.84 13.48
C ASN A 356 12.24 19.56 12.14
N SER A 357 12.91 20.71 12.01
CA SER A 357 13.05 21.41 10.72
C SER A 357 14.50 21.42 10.28
N ARG A 358 14.76 21.17 8.98
CA ARG A 358 16.05 21.37 8.34
C ARG A 358 16.05 22.76 7.68
N PRO A 359 17.09 23.61 7.82
CA PRO A 359 17.06 24.95 7.24
C PRO A 359 17.06 24.90 5.70
N SER A 360 16.24 25.72 5.04
CA SER A 360 16.32 25.97 3.59
C SER A 360 17.49 26.92 3.30
N ARG A 361 18.12 26.75 2.12
CA ARG A 361 19.20 27.63 1.65
C ARG A 361 18.62 28.98 1.20
N ALA A 362 19.33 30.06 1.54
CA ALA A 362 18.96 31.46 1.35
C ALA A 362 18.44 31.79 -0.07
N GLY A 363 17.22 32.34 -0.13
CA GLY A 363 16.55 32.87 -1.32
C GLY A 363 15.30 33.68 -0.92
N PRO A 364 14.71 34.49 -1.82
CA PRO A 364 13.53 35.28 -1.51
C PRO A 364 12.32 34.37 -1.21
N PRO A 365 11.37 34.85 -0.38
CA PRO A 365 10.29 34.02 0.13
C PRO A 365 9.42 33.49 -1.01
N SER A 366 9.27 32.18 -1.02
CA SER A 366 8.30 31.46 -1.84
C SER A 366 6.88 32.00 -1.59
N ARG A 367 5.95 31.79 -2.54
CA ARG A 367 4.53 32.13 -2.35
C ARG A 367 3.94 31.57 -1.04
N VAL A 368 4.48 30.44 -0.60
CA VAL A 368 4.11 29.77 0.65
C VAL A 368 4.59 30.57 1.88
N GLU A 369 5.77 31.18 1.84
CA GLU A 369 6.27 32.08 2.89
C GLU A 369 5.53 33.44 2.90
N ALA A 370 5.17 33.99 1.74
CA ALA A 370 4.37 35.22 1.67
C ALA A 370 2.97 35.04 2.30
N THR A 371 2.30 33.92 2.03
CA THR A 371 1.00 33.59 2.64
C THR A 371 1.11 33.29 4.14
N ALA A 372 2.24 32.73 4.59
CA ALA A 372 2.48 32.50 6.02
C ALA A 372 2.66 33.81 6.81
N ILE A 373 3.34 34.81 6.23
CA ILE A 373 3.52 36.15 6.83
C ILE A 373 2.15 36.86 6.98
N GLU A 374 1.27 36.72 5.99
CA GLU A 374 -0.08 37.29 6.02
C GLU A 374 -0.97 36.63 7.09
N LEU A 375 -0.87 35.31 7.23
CA LEU A 375 -1.58 34.53 8.25
C LEU A 375 -1.06 34.80 9.68
N GLU A 376 0.25 34.98 9.87
CA GLU A 376 0.79 35.45 11.15
C GLU A 376 0.29 36.86 11.51
N GLY A 377 0.18 37.75 10.51
CA GLY A 377 -0.42 39.07 10.69
C GLY A 377 -1.87 39.01 11.14
N LEU A 378 -2.65 38.06 10.61
CA LEU A 378 -4.02 37.77 11.04
C LEU A 378 -4.07 37.22 12.46
N ALA A 379 -3.20 36.25 12.81
CA ALA A 379 -3.16 35.65 14.14
C ALA A 379 -2.82 36.68 15.25
N ARG A 380 -1.93 37.64 14.98
CA ARG A 380 -1.58 38.71 15.94
C ARG A 380 -2.72 39.71 16.19
N ARG A 381 -3.69 39.83 15.28
CA ARG A 381 -4.87 40.70 15.45
C ARG A 381 -5.98 40.09 16.31
N PHE A 382 -5.87 38.80 16.66
CA PHE A 382 -6.84 38.08 17.51
C PHE A 382 -6.30 37.79 18.92
N HIS A 383 -5.20 38.45 19.31
CA HIS A 383 -4.64 38.43 20.67
C HIS A 383 -5.18 39.58 21.52
#